data_AF-A0A1V3X3G6-F1
#
_entry.id   AF-A0A1V3X3G6-F1
#
_cell.length_a   1.000
_cell.length_b   1.000
_cell.length_c   1.000
_cell.angle_alpha   90.00
_cell.angle_beta   90.00
_cell.angle_gamma   90.00
#
_symmetry.space_group_name_H-M   'P 1'
#
loop_
_entity.id
_entity.type
_entity.pdbx_description
1 polymer ?
#
loop_
_entity_poly.entity_id
_entity_poly.type
_entity_poly.pdbx_seq_one_letter_code
_entity_poly.pdbx_strand_id
1 'polypeptide(L)'
;MQVALHTDTLNEMGFVENTIAAIAGRSIHTYHTEGAGGGHAPDIMRVAGQPNVLPSSTNPTRPHTVNTLDEHLDMLMVCHHLNPSVPEDLAFAESRIRRPPWPPKICCTTWGRSR
;
A
#
# COMPACT_ATOMS: atom_id res chain seq x y z
N MET A 1 19.32 -7.38 -13.10
CA MET A 1 18.07 -6.62 -13.33
C MET A 1 17.31 -6.61 -12.02
N GLN A 2 16.71 -5.49 -11.62
CA GLN A 2 15.88 -5.40 -10.41
C GLN A 2 14.42 -5.73 -10.76
N VAL A 3 13.66 -6.30 -9.82
CA VAL A 3 12.21 -6.53 -9.95
C VAL A 3 11.49 -5.56 -9.02
N ALA A 4 10.53 -4.81 -9.57
CA ALA A 4 9.66 -3.95 -8.80
C ALA A 4 8.24 -4.55 -8.73
N LEU A 5 7.61 -4.48 -7.56
CA LEU A 5 6.40 -5.23 -7.25
C LEU A 5 5.28 -4.33 -6.75
N HIS A 6 4.12 -4.45 -7.39
CA HIS A 6 2.80 -4.04 -6.90
C HIS A 6 2.06 -5.33 -6.54
N THR A 7 1.71 -5.52 -5.27
CA THR A 7 1.17 -6.80 -4.79
C THR A 7 -0.34 -6.92 -4.95
N ASP A 8 -0.87 -8.12 -4.70
CA ASP A 8 -2.28 -8.45 -4.87
C ASP A 8 -3.15 -7.75 -3.82
N THR A 9 -3.75 -6.62 -4.20
CA THR A 9 -4.63 -5.85 -3.29
C THR A 9 -5.83 -6.65 -2.82
N LEU A 10 -6.36 -7.54 -3.66
CA LEU A 10 -7.57 -8.30 -3.39
C LEU A 10 -7.32 -9.49 -2.47
N ASN A 11 -6.06 -9.87 -2.25
CA ASN A 11 -5.68 -11.12 -1.61
C ASN A 11 -6.30 -12.35 -2.32
N GLU A 12 -6.48 -12.27 -3.64
CA GLU A 12 -7.09 -13.33 -4.45
C GLU A 12 -6.25 -14.61 -4.43
N MET A 13 -4.92 -14.47 -4.51
CA MET A 13 -3.98 -15.60 -4.55
C MET A 13 -3.33 -15.88 -3.18
N GLY A 14 -3.83 -15.23 -2.12
CA GLY A 14 -3.33 -15.34 -0.75
C GLY A 14 -3.05 -13.97 -0.11
N PHE A 15 -2.67 -13.99 1.16
CA PHE A 15 -2.36 -12.79 1.94
C PHE A 15 -0.89 -12.39 1.79
N VAL A 16 -0.49 -11.28 2.43
CA VAL A 16 0.87 -10.74 2.33
C VAL A 16 1.96 -11.75 2.69
N GLU A 17 1.71 -12.64 3.67
CA GLU A 17 2.63 -13.72 4.03
C GLU A 17 2.86 -14.72 2.89
N ASN A 18 1.85 -15.01 2.08
CA ASN A 18 1.98 -15.91 0.93
C ASN A 18 2.89 -15.26 -0.12
N THR A 19 2.73 -13.96 -0.36
CA THR A 19 3.62 -13.21 -1.27
C THR A 19 5.04 -13.11 -0.72
N ILE A 20 5.22 -12.89 0.59
CA ILE A 20 6.55 -12.90 1.23
C ILE A 20 7.21 -14.28 1.08
N ALA A 21 6.46 -15.36 1.29
CA ALA A 21 6.95 -16.72 1.09
C ALA A 21 7.33 -16.96 -0.38
N ALA A 22 6.51 -16.49 -1.33
CA ALA A 22 6.78 -16.60 -2.76
C ALA A 22 8.03 -15.82 -3.20
N ILE A 23 8.33 -14.68 -2.57
CA ILE A 23 9.58 -13.93 -2.81
C ILE A 23 10.80 -14.78 -2.42
N ALA A 24 10.67 -15.68 -1.44
CA ALA A 24 11.69 -16.65 -1.04
C ALA A 24 13.06 -16.01 -0.72
N GLY A 25 13.04 -14.89 0.01
CA GLY A 25 14.26 -14.18 0.44
C GLY A 25 15.04 -13.48 -0.67
N ARG A 26 14.56 -13.50 -1.93
CA ARG A 26 15.21 -12.79 -3.05
C ARG A 26 15.07 -11.28 -2.90
N SER A 27 16.05 -10.54 -3.41
CA SER A 27 15.97 -9.07 -3.43
C SER A 27 14.78 -8.63 -4.28
N ILE A 28 13.96 -7.74 -3.74
CA ILE A 28 12.75 -7.24 -4.40
C ILE A 28 12.54 -5.76 -4.03
N HIS A 29 12.17 -4.94 -4.99
CA HIS A 29 11.73 -3.57 -4.74
C HIS A 29 10.20 -3.54 -4.62
N THR A 30 9.66 -3.05 -3.51
CA THR A 30 8.20 -2.89 -3.36
C THR A 30 7.82 -1.45 -3.67
N TYR A 31 6.94 -1.28 -4.66
CA TYR A 31 6.37 0.02 -4.98
C TYR A 31 5.30 0.39 -3.96
N HIS A 32 5.16 1.70 -3.69
CA HIS A 32 4.14 2.30 -2.83
C HIS A 32 3.78 1.42 -1.62
N THR A 33 4.81 1.07 -0.85
CA THR A 33 4.78 0.07 0.23
C THR A 33 3.75 0.40 1.31
N GLU A 34 3.29 1.65 1.41
CA GLU A 34 2.19 2.02 2.30
C GLU A 34 0.82 1.45 1.89
N GLY A 35 0.65 1.12 0.61
CA GLY A 35 -0.50 0.39 0.06
C GLY A 35 -1.59 1.24 -0.60
N ALA A 36 -1.58 2.58 -0.46
CA ALA A 36 -2.58 3.43 -1.13
C ALA A 36 -2.45 3.34 -2.66
N GLY A 37 -1.21 3.37 -3.17
CA GLY A 37 -0.90 3.11 -4.58
C GLY A 37 -1.19 1.67 -5.02
N GLY A 38 -1.41 0.75 -4.07
CA GLY A 38 -1.84 -0.64 -4.25
C GLY A 38 -0.95 -1.66 -3.54
N GLY A 39 -1.50 -2.83 -3.30
CA GLY A 39 -0.89 -3.92 -2.57
C GLY A 39 -1.82 -4.52 -1.53
N HIS A 40 -1.48 -5.71 -1.02
CA HIS A 40 -2.28 -6.47 -0.04
C HIS A 40 -2.96 -5.57 0.99
N ALA A 41 -4.29 -5.54 0.96
CA ALA A 41 -5.08 -4.79 1.91
C ALA A 41 -5.35 -5.64 3.17
N PRO A 42 -5.18 -5.09 4.39
CA PRO A 42 -4.68 -3.75 4.71
C PRO A 42 -3.17 -3.69 5.03
N ASP A 43 -2.43 -4.80 4.93
CA ASP A 43 -1.20 -4.99 5.69
C ASP A 43 0.08 -5.15 4.85
N ILE A 44 0.06 -4.76 3.57
CA ILE A 44 1.26 -4.73 2.70
C ILE A 44 2.47 -4.02 3.34
N MET A 45 2.26 -3.00 4.17
CA MET A 45 3.34 -2.28 4.87
C MET A 45 4.26 -3.20 5.70
N ARG A 46 3.81 -4.41 6.09
CA ARG A 46 4.63 -5.43 6.76
C ARG A 46 5.89 -5.81 5.96
N VAL A 47 5.86 -5.73 4.63
CA VAL A 47 7.02 -6.10 3.77
C VAL A 47 8.23 -5.20 3.99
N ALA A 48 8.03 -3.96 4.46
CA ALA A 48 9.14 -3.07 4.79
C ALA A 48 10.07 -3.65 5.87
N GLY A 49 9.57 -4.56 6.71
CA GLY A 49 10.32 -5.21 7.79
C GLY A 49 11.19 -6.38 7.34
N GLN A 50 11.13 -6.76 6.06
CA GLN A 50 11.89 -7.87 5.51
C GLN A 50 13.28 -7.40 5.06
N PRO A 51 14.36 -8.13 5.42
CA PRO A 51 15.74 -7.68 5.15
C PRO A 51 16.09 -7.67 3.66
N ASN A 52 15.39 -8.44 2.84
CA ASN A 52 15.58 -8.56 1.39
C ASN A 52 14.69 -7.60 0.58
N VAL A 53 13.88 -6.77 1.24
CA VAL A 53 12.97 -5.83 0.57
C VAL A 53 13.60 -4.43 0.52
N LEU A 54 13.55 -3.81 -0.65
CA LEU A 54 13.83 -2.38 -0.85
C LEU A 54 12.47 -1.66 -0.93
N PRO A 55 11.98 -1.04 0.15
CA PRO A 55 10.66 -0.42 0.13
C PRO A 55 10.72 1.03 -0.37
N SER A 56 9.67 1.44 -1.08
CA SER A 56 9.51 2.82 -1.57
C SER A 56 8.10 3.34 -1.32
N SER A 57 7.93 4.65 -1.30
CA SER A 57 6.60 5.28 -1.32
C SER A 57 6.47 6.16 -2.53
N THR A 58 5.26 6.24 -3.07
CA THR A 58 4.89 7.21 -4.09
C THR A 58 4.53 8.56 -3.47
N ASN A 59 4.48 9.61 -4.29
CA ASN A 59 4.40 10.98 -3.82
C ASN A 59 3.02 11.42 -3.27
N PRO A 60 1.86 10.97 -3.79
CA PRO A 60 0.57 11.51 -3.37
C PRO A 60 0.28 11.40 -1.86
N THR A 61 0.82 10.38 -1.19
CA THR A 61 0.65 10.17 0.25
C THR A 61 1.67 10.92 1.13
N ARG A 62 2.48 11.83 0.55
CA ARG A 62 3.66 12.44 1.20
C ARG A 62 3.68 13.97 1.14
N PRO A 63 3.72 14.67 2.30
CA PRO A 63 3.30 14.21 3.63
C PRO A 63 1.78 13.98 3.67
N HIS A 64 1.30 13.35 4.74
CA HIS A 64 -0.13 13.30 5.01
C HIS A 64 -0.62 14.70 5.40
N THR A 65 -1.65 15.18 4.70
CA THR A 65 -2.30 16.47 4.94
C THR A 65 -3.79 16.27 5.23
N VAL A 66 -4.49 17.34 5.59
CA VAL A 66 -5.94 17.29 5.88
C VAL A 66 -6.78 16.80 4.70
N ASN A 67 -6.30 17.01 3.46
CA ASN A 67 -7.03 16.64 2.24
C ASN A 67 -6.66 15.25 1.71
N THR A 68 -5.63 14.61 2.27
CA THR A 68 -5.04 13.40 1.66
C THR A 68 -6.05 12.25 1.59
N LEU A 69 -6.90 12.04 2.59
CA LEU A 69 -7.87 10.94 2.55
C LEU A 69 -8.96 11.17 1.52
N ASP A 70 -9.59 12.34 1.56
CA ASP A 70 -10.71 12.65 0.67
C ASP A 70 -10.26 12.68 -0.80
N GLU A 71 -9.09 13.27 -1.09
CA GLU A 71 -8.50 13.27 -2.44
C GLU A 71 -8.20 11.85 -2.91
N HIS A 72 -7.62 10.99 -2.06
CA HIS A 72 -7.23 9.65 -2.48
C HIS A 72 -8.42 8.70 -2.60
N LEU A 73 -9.44 8.85 -1.77
CA LEU A 73 -10.66 8.07 -1.87
C LEU A 73 -11.34 8.37 -3.20
N ASP A 74 -11.56 9.66 -3.52
CA ASP A 74 -12.17 10.06 -4.79
C ASP A 74 -11.30 9.64 -5.99
N MET A 75 -9.99 9.86 -5.93
CA MET A 75 -9.05 9.41 -6.96
C MET A 75 -9.17 7.90 -7.20
N LEU A 76 -9.21 7.08 -6.15
CA LEU A 76 -9.33 5.63 -6.30
C LEU A 76 -10.66 5.23 -6.92
N MET A 77 -11.76 5.87 -6.49
CA MET A 77 -13.09 5.62 -7.04
C MET A 77 -13.12 5.91 -8.54
N VAL A 78 -12.55 7.05 -8.97
CA VAL A 78 -12.44 7.42 -10.38
C VAL A 78 -11.52 6.47 -11.15
N CYS A 79 -10.31 6.20 -10.66
CA CYS A 79 -9.32 5.36 -11.34
C CYS A 79 -9.81 3.92 -11.58
N HIS A 80 -10.66 3.40 -10.69
CA HIS A 80 -11.20 2.05 -10.78
C HIS A 80 -12.66 1.98 -11.26
N HIS A 81 -13.23 3.12 -11.70
CA HIS A 81 -14.62 3.21 -12.16
C HIS A 81 -15.64 2.66 -11.14
N LEU A 82 -15.37 2.89 -9.86
CA LEU A 82 -16.19 2.43 -8.75
C LEU A 82 -17.39 3.34 -8.55
N ASN A 83 -18.48 2.77 -8.07
CA ASN A 83 -19.70 3.49 -7.76
C ASN A 83 -19.87 3.63 -6.24
N PRO A 84 -19.87 4.85 -5.66
CA PRO A 84 -20.05 5.04 -4.22
C PRO A 84 -21.42 4.58 -3.70
N SER A 85 -22.39 4.35 -4.58
CA SER A 85 -23.70 3.78 -4.22
C SER A 85 -23.68 2.24 -4.12
N VAL A 86 -22.60 1.58 -4.55
CA VAL A 86 -22.41 0.13 -4.43
C VAL A 86 -21.57 -0.15 -3.17
N PRO A 87 -22.11 -0.87 -2.16
CA PRO A 87 -21.41 -1.10 -0.91
C PRO A 87 -20.07 -1.82 -1.05
N GLU A 88 -19.96 -2.77 -1.98
CA GLU A 88 -18.75 -3.54 -2.24
C GLU A 88 -17.63 -2.68 -2.83
N ASP A 89 -17.98 -1.74 -3.71
CA ASP A 89 -17.07 -0.79 -4.32
C ASP A 89 -16.51 0.17 -3.26
N LEU A 90 -17.38 0.68 -2.39
CA LEU A 90 -16.97 1.54 -1.27
C LEU A 90 -16.09 0.76 -0.27
N ALA A 91 -16.45 -0.47 0.07
CA ALA A 91 -15.67 -1.32 0.96
C ALA A 91 -14.27 -1.62 0.39
N PHE A 92 -14.17 -1.87 -0.92
CA PHE A 92 -12.88 -2.01 -1.60
C PHE A 92 -12.06 -0.71 -1.48
N ALA A 93 -12.67 0.44 -1.74
CA ALA A 93 -11.98 1.72 -1.68
C ALA A 93 -11.45 2.05 -0.28
N GLU A 94 -12.27 1.84 0.75
CA GLU A 94 -11.92 2.03 2.16
C GLU A 94 -10.86 1.02 2.66
N SER A 95 -10.85 -0.20 2.11
CA SER A 95 -9.82 -1.20 2.42
C SER A 95 -8.42 -0.76 1.97
N ARG A 96 -8.34 0.06 0.92
CA ARG A 96 -7.08 0.51 0.30
C ARG A 96 -6.66 1.89 0.78
N ILE A 97 -7.59 2.84 0.84
CA ILE A 97 -7.32 4.21 1.32
C ILE A 97 -7.57 4.27 2.82
N ARG A 98 -6.47 4.25 3.58
CA ARG A 98 -6.51 4.15 5.03
C ARG A 98 -5.79 5.32 5.69
N ARG A 99 -6.33 5.77 6.83
CA ARG A 99 -5.60 6.70 7.69
C ARG A 99 -4.33 6.02 8.19
N PRO A 100 -3.14 6.59 7.95
CA PRO A 100 -1.91 5.98 8.43
C PRO A 100 -1.94 5.93 9.97
N PRO A 101 -1.49 4.82 10.60
CA PRO A 101 -1.43 4.71 12.06
C PRO A 101 -0.31 5.55 12.70
N TRP A 102 0.45 6.30 11.89
CA TRP A 102 1.63 7.05 12.28
C TRP A 102 1.43 8.55 12.02
N PRO A 103 2.16 9.44 12.74
CA PRO A 103 2.04 10.89 12.55
C PRO A 103 2.28 11.30 11.08
N PRO A 104 1.76 12.46 10.65
CA PRO A 104 1.62 12.87 9.24
C PRO A 104 2.90 12.93 8.39
N LYS A 105 4.06 12.65 8.99
CA LYS A 105 5.39 12.67 8.37
C LYS A 105 5.94 11.28 8.03
N ILE A 106 5.23 10.20 8.38
CA ILE A 106 5.80 8.84 8.34
C ILE A 106 5.30 8.05 7.13
N CYS A 107 6.00 8.24 6.00
CA CYS A 107 6.01 7.30 4.88
C CYS A 107 7.20 6.33 5.04
N CYS A 108 7.31 5.29 4.18
CA CYS A 108 8.37 4.27 4.25
C CYS A 108 9.80 4.83 4.46
N THR A 109 10.06 6.06 4.02
CA THR A 109 11.34 6.77 4.22
C THR A 109 11.76 6.97 5.68
N THR A 110 10.83 6.88 6.63
CA THR A 110 11.11 7.03 8.08
C THR A 110 10.97 5.72 8.85
N TRP A 111 10.12 4.80 8.40
CA TRP A 111 9.95 3.49 9.04
C TRP A 111 11.18 2.59 8.90
N GLY A 112 11.88 2.66 7.75
CA GLY A 112 13.17 1.98 7.58
C GLY A 112 14.31 2.53 8.46
N ARG A 113 14.10 3.67 9.16
CA ARG A 113 15.07 4.28 10.08
C ARG A 113 14.72 4.11 11.56
N SER A 114 13.55 3.55 11.88
CA SER A 114 13.09 3.34 13.26
C SER A 114 13.35 1.91 13.76
N ARG A 115 14.29 1.19 13.15
CA ARG A 115 14.86 -0.07 13.64
C ARG A 115 16.36 0.10 13.81
#